data_AF-L0D961-F1
#
_entry.id   AF-L0D961-F1
#
_cell.length_a   1.000
_cell.length_b   1.000
_cell.length_c   1.000
_cell.angle_alpha   90.00
_cell.angle_beta   90.00
_cell.angle_gamma   90.00
#
_symmetry.space_group_name_H-M   'P 1'
#
loop_
_entity.id
_entity.type
_entity.pdbx_description
1 polymer ?
#
loop_
_entity_poly.entity_id
_entity_poly.type
_entity_poly.pdbx_seq_one_letter_code
_entity_poly.pdbx_strand_id
1 'polypeptide(L)' 'MASDESRIIVAIGATAHTVSVHHRDFPEIRAEGQNPGDAAAYLVNHLTRALDSALTQWRRETMNQAIAEVQAFVAGKGS' A
#
# COMPACT_ATOMS: atom_id res chain seq x y z
N MET A 1 -10.65 -2.57 16.86
CA MET A 1 -9.36 -3.06 16.34
C MET A 1 -8.77 -1.91 15.55
N ALA A 2 -7.72 -1.28 16.06
CA ALA A 2 -7.12 -0.12 15.43
C ALA A 2 -6.43 -0.57 14.15
N SER A 3 -6.92 -0.12 12.99
CA SER A 3 -6.13 -0.05 11.77
C SER A 3 -4.92 0.80 12.11
N ASP A 4 -3.81 0.13 12.43
CA ASP A 4 -2.57 0.77 12.84
C ASP A 4 -2.02 1.49 11.61
N GLU A 5 -2.33 2.78 11.49
CA GLU A 5 -1.85 3.66 10.41
C GLU A 5 -0.32 3.63 10.28
N SER A 6 0.40 3.12 11.29
CA SER A 6 1.85 2.87 11.29
C SER A 6 2.31 1.75 10.35
N ARG A 7 1.41 1.02 9.69
CA ARG A 7 1.78 0.00 8.69
C ARG A 7 2.01 0.58 7.29
N ILE A 8 1.52 1.78 7.00
CA ILE A 8 1.75 2.44 5.72
C ILE A 8 2.98 3.33 5.85
N ILE A 9 4.06 2.96 5.19
CA ILE A 9 5.31 3.70 5.23
C ILE A 9 5.38 4.60 3.99
N VAL A 10 5.51 5.90 4.25
CA VAL A 10 5.67 6.94 3.23
C VAL A 10 7.13 7.41 3.25
N ALA A 11 7.80 7.36 2.11
CA ALA A 11 9.19 7.72 1.93
C ALA A 11 9.38 8.61 0.69
N ILE A 12 10.57 9.19 0.53
CA ILE A 12 10.95 9.89 -0.70
C ILE A 12 11.11 8.84 -1.81
N GLY A 13 10.50 9.11 -2.96
CA GLY A 13 10.62 8.23 -4.12
C GLY A 13 12.02 8.23 -4.73
N ALA A 14 12.31 7.19 -5.50
CA ALA A 14 13.51 7.10 -6.32
C ALA A 14 13.50 8.15 -7.43
N THR A 15 12.30 8.56 -7.89
CA THR A 15 12.15 9.65 -8.85
C THR A 15 12.09 11.00 -8.14
N ALA A 16 12.80 12.00 -8.67
CA ALA A 16 12.77 13.36 -8.13
C ALA A 16 11.34 13.89 -7.99
N HIS A 17 11.04 14.49 -6.84
CA HIS A 17 9.71 15.05 -6.50
C HIS A 17 8.58 14.02 -6.41
N THR A 18 8.90 12.73 -6.24
CA THR A 18 7.88 11.70 -5.98
C THR A 18 7.94 11.19 -4.55
N VAL A 19 6.84 10.59 -4.13
CA VAL A 19 6.67 9.92 -2.86
C VAL A 19 6.55 8.42 -3.13
N SER A 20 7.31 7.60 -2.40
CA SER A 20 7.14 6.15 -2.40
C SER A 20 6.32 5.72 -1.20
N VAL A 21 5.33 4.85 -1.42
CA VAL A 21 4.51 4.27 -0.37
C VAL A 21 4.60 2.75 -0.45
N HIS A 22 4.77 2.10 0.69
CA HIS A 22 4.73 0.64 0.81
C HIS A 22 4.04 0.20 2.10
N HIS A 23 3.58 -1.04 2.11
CA HIS A 23 3.05 -1.68 3.32
C HIS A 23 4.21 -2.29 4.12
N ARG A 24 4.17 -2.17 5.45
CA ARG A 24 5.21 -2.70 6.35
C ARG A 24 5.45 -4.20 6.19
N ASP A 25 4.38 -4.96 6.00
CA ASP A 25 4.45 -6.42 5.75
C ASP A 25 4.90 -6.77 4.31
N PHE A 26 4.87 -5.81 3.39
CA PHE A 26 5.25 -6.00 1.99
C PHE A 26 6.19 -4.89 1.52
N PRO A 27 7.40 -4.74 2.11
CA PRO A 27 8.34 -3.70 1.71
C PRO A 27 8.85 -3.87 0.27
N GLU A 28 8.74 -5.08 -0.27
CA GLU A 28 9.01 -5.40 -1.67
C GLU A 28 7.97 -4.83 -2.65
N ILE A 29 6.73 -4.62 -2.19
CA ILE A 29 5.64 -4.06 -2.97
C ILE A 29 5.51 -2.59 -2.59
N ARG A 30 6.13 -1.75 -3.41
CA ARG A 30 6.08 -0.29 -3.28
C ARG A 30 5.49 0.33 -4.53
N ALA A 31 4.92 1.51 -4.37
CA ALA A 31 4.46 2.33 -5.47
C ALA A 31 4.92 3.77 -5.29
N GLU A 32 5.08 4.48 -6.40
CA GLU A 32 5.51 5.87 -6.43
C GLU A 32 4.41 6.75 -7.03
N GLY A 33 4.27 7.96 -6.52
CA GLY A 33 3.29 8.93 -6.99
C GLY A 33 3.72 10.37 -6.68
N GLN A 34 3.03 11.33 -7.26
CA GLN A 34 3.33 12.76 -7.03
C GLN A 34 2.99 13.19 -5.60
N ASN A 35 2.07 12.51 -4.95
CA ASN A 35 1.71 12.72 -3.55
C ASN A 35 1.44 11.36 -2.87
N PRO A 36 1.33 11.32 -1.53
CA PRO A 36 1.08 10.07 -0.80
C PRO A 36 -0.24 9.37 -1.17
N GLY A 37 -1.26 10.11 -1.61
CA GLY A 37 -2.56 9.56 -1.99
C GLY A 37 -2.50 8.80 -3.32
N ASP A 38 -1.88 9.42 -4.34
CA ASP A 38 -1.62 8.78 -5.63
C ASP A 38 -0.73 7.56 -5.47
N ALA A 39 0.37 7.68 -4.71
CA ALA A 39 1.27 6.58 -4.43
C ALA A 39 0.55 5.42 -3.71
N ALA A 40 -0.33 5.71 -2.75
CA ALA A 40 -1.12 4.71 -2.06
C ALA A 40 -2.17 4.05 -2.98
N ALA A 41 -2.81 4.81 -3.89
CA ALA A 41 -3.71 4.25 -4.89
C ALA A 41 -2.98 3.28 -5.85
N TYR A 42 -1.76 3.64 -6.28
CA TYR A 42 -0.91 2.74 -7.05
C TYR A 42 -0.48 1.51 -6.25
N LEU A 43 -0.21 1.66 -4.95
CA LEU A 43 0.12 0.54 -4.07
C LEU A 43 -1.03 -0.47 -3.97
N VAL A 44 -2.28 -0.02 -3.90
CA VAL A 44 -3.47 -0.90 -3.94
C VAL A 44 -3.49 -1.74 -5.22
N ASN A 45 -3.21 -1.13 -6.37
CA ASN A 45 -3.16 -1.85 -7.65
C ASN A 45 -2.03 -2.89 -7.67
N HIS A 46 -0.85 -2.54 -7.13
CA HIS A 46 0.28 -3.48 -7.05
C HIS A 46 -0.02 -4.67 -6.12
N LEU A 47 -0.61 -4.41 -4.95
CA LEU A 47 -1.03 -5.46 -4.00
C LEU A 47 -2.11 -6.36 -4.61
N THR A 48 -3.09 -5.79 -5.32
CA THR A 48 -4.15 -6.54 -6.00
C THR A 48 -3.58 -7.44 -7.09
N ARG A 49 -2.59 -6.97 -7.84
CA ARG A 49 -1.88 -7.79 -8.84
C ARG A 49 -1.09 -8.93 -8.20
N ALA A 50 -0.43 -8.67 -7.07
CA ALA A 50 0.29 -9.69 -6.31
C ALA A 50 -0.67 -10.73 -5.73
N LEU A 51 -1.86 -10.31 -5.29
CA LEU A 51 -2.93 -11.18 -4.78
C LEU A 51 -3.38 -12.21 -5.81
N ASP A 52 -3.52 -11.81 -7.07
CA ASP A 52 -3.90 -12.72 -8.18
C ASP A 52 -2.89 -13.87 -8.34
N SER A 53 -1.60 -13.60 -8.10
CA SER A 53 -0.53 -14.59 -8.15
C SER A 53 -0.29 -15.37 -6.84
N ALA A 54 -1.05 -15.09 -5.77
CA ALA A 54 -0.84 -15.70 -4.47
C ALA A 54 -1.39 -17.14 -4.42
N LEU A 55 -0.48 -18.10 -4.33
CA LEU A 55 -0.79 -19.55 -4.35
C LEU A 55 -1.32 -20.09 -3.02
N THR A 56 -1.09 -19.40 -1.91
CA THR A 56 -1.47 -19.85 -0.56
C THR A 56 -2.58 -19.00 0.04
N GLN A 57 -3.49 -19.64 0.78
CA GLN A 57 -4.62 -18.96 1.42
C GLN A 57 -4.16 -17.90 2.41
N TRP A 58 -3.20 -18.22 3.27
CA TRP A 58 -2.66 -17.27 4.25
C TRP A 58 -2.09 -16.00 3.58
N ARG A 59 -1.43 -16.14 2.43
CA ARG A 59 -0.86 -14.99 1.70
C ARG A 59 -1.95 -14.11 1.11
N ARG A 60 -3.03 -14.72 0.61
CA ARG A 60 -4.22 -14.00 0.14
C ARG A 60 -4.89 -13.22 1.27
N GLU A 61 -5.02 -13.81 2.46
CA GLU A 61 -5.59 -13.15 3.63
C GLU A 61 -4.75 -11.93 4.06
N THR A 62 -3.43 -12.09 4.17
CA THR A 62 -2.52 -10.99 4.52
C THR A 62 -2.54 -9.87 3.46
N MET A 63 -2.58 -10.21 2.17
CA MET A 63 -2.66 -9.21 1.09
C MET A 63 -4.00 -8.48 1.09
N ASN A 64 -5.12 -9.17 1.31
CA ASN A 64 -6.42 -8.52 1.44
C ASN A 64 -6.46 -7.54 2.61
N GLN A 65 -5.89 -7.91 3.75
CA GLN A 65 -5.76 -7.00 4.90
C GLN A 65 -4.93 -5.76 4.55
N ALA A 66 -3.77 -5.95 3.91
CA ALA A 66 -2.92 -4.84 3.49
C ALA A 66 -3.63 -3.91 2.49
N ILE A 67 -4.40 -4.46 1.54
CA ILE A 67 -5.20 -3.67 0.60
C ILE A 67 -6.23 -2.80 1.35
N ALA A 68 -6.97 -3.40 2.29
CA ALA A 68 -7.96 -2.67 3.09
C ALA A 68 -7.32 -1.54 3.92
N GLU A 69 -6.14 -1.79 4.51
CA GLU A 69 -5.41 -0.79 5.28
C GLU A 69 -4.90 0.38 4.42
N VAL A 70 -4.38 0.09 3.22
CA VAL A 70 -3.96 1.15 2.26
C VAL A 70 -5.19 1.94 1.76
N GLN A 71 -6.31 1.28 1.48
CA GLN A 71 -7.54 1.95 1.07
C GLN A 71 -8.09 2.88 2.16
N ALA A 72 -8.08 2.43 3.42
CA ALA A 72 -8.47 3.26 4.56
C ALA A 72 -7.58 4.50 4.70
N PHE A 73 -6.27 4.35 4.49
CA PHE A 73 -5.33 5.48 4.47
C PHE A 73 -5.62 6.48 3.35
N VAL A 74 -5.96 6.02 2.15
CA VAL A 74 -6.36 6.90 1.03
C VAL A 74 -7.65 7.64 1.37
N ALA A 75 -8.65 6.96 1.92
CA ALA A 75 -9.92 7.56 2.30
C ALA A 75 -9.76 8.60 3.44
N GLY A 76 -8.90 8.31 4.43
CA GLY A 76 -8.64 9.20 5.56
C GLY A 76 -7.85 10.47 5.22
N LYS A 77 -7.05 10.46 4.14
CA LYS A 77 -6.30 11.64 3.66
C LYS A 77 -7.06 12.52 2.67
N GLY A 78 -8.27 12.14 2.28
CA GLY A 78 -9.15 12.91 1.38
C GLY A 78 -10.18 13.80 2.08
N SER A 79 -10.09 14.00 3.41
CA SER A 79 -11.00 14.86 4.19
C SER A 79 -10.35 16.17 4.62
#